data_AF-A0A444RMX3-F1
#
_entry.id   AF-A0A444RMX3-F1
#
_cell.length_a   1.000
_cell.length_b   1.000
_cell.length_c   1.000
_cell.angle_alpha   90.00
_cell.angle_beta   90.00
_cell.angle_gamma   90.00
#
_symmetry.space_group_name_H-M   'P 1'
#
loop_
_entity.id
_entity.type
_entity.pdbx_description
1 polymer ?
#
loop_
_entity_poly.entity_id
_entity_poly.type
_entity_poly.pdbx_seq_one_letter_code
_entity_poly.pdbx_strand_id
1 'polypeptide(L)'
;MTSGQVTIAFIGGAGTTLSHIIALSLKAGHRVVALARTPSKLFSALEHTHNIPKSTLESNVIAVQGSARDLGALKNLLRYNPKFIVTGLTSLPDFHFNPFRPVTMQDPTLIGDSASLVLRALHELKDEGALSSAPLFVPISSTGISVQRDLPLIMRPLYDWLLPEAIADTKDMETVVSKDVLGGKSALGGYVFVRTPLLTGNPGKGLEKVRVGWVRHDSDGQGEKGPGPAVGYTISRADLAEWIFEEVIQARREWIGKCVTLAY
;
A
#
# COMPACT_ATOMS: atom_id res chain seq x y z
N MET A 1 0.19 -23.17 9.26
CA MET A 1 0.15 -23.75 7.91
C MET A 1 0.92 -22.81 7.00
N THR A 2 2.09 -23.20 6.49
CA THR A 2 2.85 -22.36 5.55
C THR A 2 2.02 -22.19 4.28
N SER A 3 1.54 -20.97 4.03
CA SER A 3 0.94 -20.68 2.73
C SER A 3 2.00 -20.94 1.66
N GLY A 4 1.64 -21.64 0.57
CA GLY A 4 2.59 -21.96 -0.49
C GLY A 4 3.33 -20.70 -1.00
N GLN A 5 4.56 -20.88 -1.47
CA GLN A 5 5.37 -19.79 -2.03
C GLN A 5 4.59 -19.03 -3.11
N VAL A 6 4.61 -17.70 -3.03
CA VAL A 6 3.96 -16.81 -4.00
C VAL A 6 4.88 -15.67 -4.39
N THR A 7 4.59 -15.04 -5.52
CA THR A 7 5.22 -13.79 -5.94
C THR A 7 4.42 -12.59 -5.41
N ILE A 8 5.12 -11.61 -4.82
CA ILE A 8 4.54 -10.36 -4.32
C ILE A 8 5.21 -9.19 -5.05
N ALA A 9 4.41 -8.33 -5.65
CA ALA A 9 4.88 -7.12 -6.30
C ALA A 9 4.83 -5.93 -5.33
N PHE A 10 5.88 -5.11 -5.32
CA PHE A 10 5.95 -3.89 -4.50
C PHE A 10 6.17 -2.67 -5.38
N ILE A 11 5.31 -1.66 -5.25
CA ILE A 11 5.46 -0.37 -5.94
C ILE A 11 5.90 0.67 -4.92
N GLY A 12 7.13 1.17 -5.10
CA GLY A 12 7.80 2.00 -4.09
C GLY A 12 8.63 1.18 -3.10
N GLY A 13 9.17 0.02 -3.50
CA GLY A 13 9.78 -0.96 -2.59
C GLY A 13 10.95 -0.47 -1.73
N ALA A 14 11.58 0.67 -2.09
CA ALA A 14 12.61 1.32 -1.27
C ALA A 14 12.05 2.20 -0.14
N GLY A 15 10.73 2.31 0.01
CA GLY A 15 10.09 3.05 1.10
C GLY A 15 10.23 2.34 2.45
N THR A 16 10.33 3.11 3.53
CA THR A 16 10.59 2.59 4.88
C THR A 16 9.58 1.52 5.31
N THR A 17 8.28 1.75 5.11
CA THR A 17 7.26 0.76 5.48
C THR A 17 7.31 -0.48 4.60
N LEU A 18 7.40 -0.33 3.28
CA LEU A 18 7.42 -1.47 2.36
C LEU A 18 8.65 -2.36 2.56
N SER A 19 9.80 -1.78 2.93
CA SER A 19 11.01 -2.58 3.23
C SER A 19 10.79 -3.59 4.36
N HIS A 20 9.96 -3.27 5.38
CA HIS A 20 9.61 -4.20 6.45
C HIS A 20 8.74 -5.35 5.92
N ILE A 21 7.74 -5.03 5.08
CA ILE A 21 6.84 -6.04 4.48
C ILE A 21 7.64 -6.98 3.55
N ILE A 22 8.57 -6.42 2.76
CA ILE A 22 9.47 -7.19 1.90
C ILE A 22 10.33 -8.13 2.75
N ALA A 23 10.92 -7.64 3.83
CA ALA A 23 11.73 -8.45 4.73
C ALA A 23 10.95 -9.62 5.33
N LEU A 24 9.73 -9.38 5.82
CA LEU A 24 8.83 -10.44 6.33
C LEU A 24 8.48 -11.45 5.23
N SER A 25 8.16 -10.97 4.03
CA SER A 25 7.85 -11.82 2.88
C SER A 25 9.00 -12.75 2.49
N LEU A 26 10.24 -12.22 2.47
CA LEU A 26 11.44 -12.99 2.16
C LEU A 26 11.76 -14.02 3.25
N LYS A 27 11.62 -13.65 4.53
CA LYS A 27 11.81 -14.57 5.66
C LYS A 27 10.81 -15.73 5.64
N ALA A 28 9.61 -15.51 5.11
CA ALA A 28 8.61 -16.56 4.89
C ALA A 28 8.78 -17.34 3.58
N GLY A 29 9.87 -17.11 2.85
CA GLY A 29 10.20 -17.83 1.62
C GLY A 29 9.39 -17.41 0.39
N HIS A 30 8.73 -16.25 0.41
CA HIS A 30 8.05 -15.70 -0.77
C HIS A 30 9.04 -15.03 -1.72
N ARG A 31 8.66 -14.96 -3.00
CA ARG A 31 9.41 -14.24 -4.03
C ARG A 31 8.91 -12.80 -4.11
N VAL A 32 9.83 -11.86 -4.20
CA VAL A 32 9.55 -10.43 -4.22
C VAL A 32 9.99 -9.85 -5.55
N VAL A 33 9.13 -9.05 -6.15
CA VAL A 33 9.45 -8.21 -7.31
C VAL A 33 9.15 -6.77 -6.94
N ALA A 34 10.13 -5.89 -6.96
CA ALA A 34 9.98 -4.53 -6.47
C ALA A 34 10.34 -3.51 -7.55
N LEU A 35 9.44 -2.56 -7.78
CA LEU A 35 9.69 -1.39 -8.59
C LEU A 35 10.43 -0.34 -7.75
N ALA A 36 11.63 0.02 -8.19
CA ALA A 36 12.46 1.01 -7.52
C ALA A 36 13.13 1.94 -8.55
N ARG A 37 13.09 3.26 -8.27
CA ARG A 37 13.84 4.25 -9.06
C ARG A 37 15.36 4.01 -8.99
N THR A 38 15.82 3.51 -7.84
CA THR A 38 17.23 3.23 -7.56
C THR A 38 17.32 1.85 -6.89
N PRO A 39 17.52 0.77 -7.65
CA PRO A 39 17.58 -0.59 -7.12
C PRO A 39 18.58 -0.78 -5.97
N SER A 40 19.73 -0.10 -5.99
CA SER A 40 20.72 -0.19 -4.91
C SER A 40 20.15 0.24 -3.55
N LYS A 41 19.26 1.24 -3.50
CA LYS A 41 18.59 1.65 -2.24
C LYS A 41 17.70 0.53 -1.67
N LEU A 42 17.04 -0.23 -2.53
CA LEU A 42 16.26 -1.39 -2.10
C LEU A 42 17.16 -2.45 -1.48
N PHE A 43 18.21 -2.88 -2.19
CA PHE A 43 19.12 -3.91 -1.69
C PHE A 43 19.85 -3.48 -0.41
N SER A 44 20.33 -2.23 -0.34
CA SER A 44 20.96 -1.69 0.89
C SER A 44 20.00 -1.69 2.08
N ALA A 45 18.73 -1.33 1.89
CA ALA A 45 17.75 -1.38 2.97
C ALA A 45 17.49 -2.83 3.44
N LEU A 46 17.38 -3.79 2.52
CA LEU A 46 17.15 -5.19 2.89
C LEU A 46 18.36 -5.83 3.57
N GLU A 47 19.56 -5.56 3.08
CA GLU A 47 20.79 -6.11 3.64
C GLU A 47 21.12 -5.47 5.00
N HIS A 48 21.16 -4.15 5.08
CA HIS A 48 21.69 -3.46 6.27
C HIS A 48 20.64 -3.13 7.33
N THR A 49 19.39 -2.84 6.93
CA THR A 49 18.33 -2.51 7.90
C THR A 49 17.63 -3.77 8.39
N HIS A 50 17.38 -4.72 7.49
CA HIS A 50 16.56 -5.91 7.78
C HIS A 50 17.36 -7.21 7.95
N ASN A 51 18.68 -7.15 7.76
CA ASN A 51 19.61 -8.28 7.88
C ASN A 51 19.19 -9.48 7.00
N ILE A 52 18.72 -9.21 5.78
CA ILE A 52 18.38 -10.27 4.83
C ILE A 52 19.67 -10.82 4.21
N PRO A 53 19.92 -12.15 4.27
CA PRO A 53 21.12 -12.76 3.70
C PRO A 53 21.22 -12.53 2.19
N LYS A 54 22.43 -12.29 1.67
CA LYS A 54 22.69 -12.11 0.23
C LYS A 54 22.16 -13.25 -0.63
N SER A 55 22.31 -14.50 -0.17
CA SER A 55 21.76 -15.67 -0.87
C SER A 55 20.24 -15.61 -1.05
N THR A 56 19.51 -15.06 -0.07
CA THR A 56 18.06 -14.85 -0.16
C THR A 56 17.73 -13.70 -1.12
N LEU A 57 18.53 -12.63 -1.13
CA LEU A 57 18.34 -11.52 -2.05
C LEU A 57 18.52 -11.97 -3.50
N GLU A 58 19.58 -12.73 -3.79
CA GLU A 58 19.89 -13.24 -5.13
C GLU A 58 18.83 -14.23 -5.65
N SER A 59 18.28 -15.09 -4.79
CA SER A 59 17.32 -16.10 -5.22
C SER A 59 15.87 -15.58 -5.30
N ASN A 60 15.50 -14.67 -4.40
CA ASN A 60 14.09 -14.34 -4.13
C ASN A 60 13.72 -12.88 -4.40
N VAL A 61 14.66 -11.99 -4.72
CA VAL A 61 14.36 -10.57 -5.02
C VAL A 61 14.66 -10.24 -6.48
N ILE A 62 13.67 -9.68 -7.16
CA ILE A 62 13.84 -9.05 -8.48
C ILE A 62 13.61 -7.55 -8.32
N ALA A 63 14.58 -6.74 -8.73
CA ALA A 63 14.40 -5.29 -8.83
C ALA A 63 14.07 -4.93 -10.28
N VAL A 64 12.90 -4.28 -10.48
CA VAL A 64 12.56 -3.62 -11.74
C VAL A 64 12.90 -2.14 -11.57
N GLN A 65 13.86 -1.66 -12.34
CA GLN A 65 14.20 -0.24 -12.33
C GLN A 65 13.15 0.54 -13.11
N GLY A 66 12.56 1.57 -12.49
CA GLY A 66 11.57 2.41 -13.15
C GLY A 66 10.79 3.32 -12.20
N SER A 67 9.81 4.01 -12.78
CA SER A 67 8.91 4.91 -12.08
C SER A 67 7.50 4.32 -11.99
N ALA A 68 6.77 4.65 -10.93
CA ALA A 68 5.33 4.33 -10.83
C ALA A 68 4.49 5.09 -11.87
N ARG A 69 5.08 6.12 -12.51
CA ARG A 69 4.50 6.86 -13.65
C ARG A 69 4.79 6.23 -15.02
N ASP A 70 5.57 5.14 -15.06
CA ASP A 70 5.96 4.49 -16.32
C ASP A 70 5.16 3.20 -16.51
N LEU A 71 4.26 3.22 -17.49
CA LEU A 71 3.44 2.08 -17.86
C LEU A 71 4.28 0.85 -18.26
N GLY A 72 5.40 1.06 -18.98
CA GLY A 72 6.28 -0.03 -19.40
C GLY A 72 6.96 -0.70 -18.21
N ALA A 73 7.44 0.10 -17.25
CA ALA A 73 8.02 -0.42 -16.02
C ALA A 73 6.98 -1.18 -15.17
N LEU A 74 5.75 -0.68 -15.08
CA LEU A 74 4.65 -1.38 -14.41
C LEU A 74 4.30 -2.70 -15.11
N LYS A 75 4.25 -2.75 -16.45
CA LYS A 75 4.05 -4.01 -17.18
C LYS A 75 5.19 -5.01 -16.91
N ASN A 76 6.43 -4.55 -16.89
CA ASN A 76 7.58 -5.39 -16.55
C ASN A 76 7.53 -5.93 -15.12
N LEU A 77 7.04 -5.14 -14.16
CA LEU A 77 6.79 -5.59 -12.78
C LEU A 77 5.69 -6.66 -12.72
N LEU A 78 4.57 -6.43 -13.40
CA LEU A 78 3.35 -7.23 -13.27
C LEU A 78 3.40 -8.54 -14.07
N ARG A 79 4.25 -8.63 -15.10
CA ARG A 79 4.50 -9.87 -15.86
C ARG A 79 5.03 -11.03 -15.02
N TYR A 80 5.57 -10.75 -13.84
CA TYR A 80 5.95 -11.78 -12.87
C TYR A 80 4.76 -12.44 -12.17
N ASN A 81 3.53 -12.18 -12.61
CA ASN A 81 2.31 -12.82 -12.14
C ASN A 81 2.18 -12.77 -10.60
N PRO A 82 2.26 -11.57 -10.00
CA PRO A 82 2.18 -11.44 -8.55
C PRO A 82 0.79 -11.85 -8.07
N LYS A 83 0.72 -12.45 -6.88
CA LYS A 83 -0.54 -12.69 -6.18
C LYS A 83 -1.02 -11.45 -5.42
N PHE A 84 -0.08 -10.61 -5.00
CA PHE A 84 -0.34 -9.39 -4.25
C PHE A 84 0.45 -8.24 -4.86
N ILE A 85 -0.16 -7.07 -4.93
CA ILE A 85 0.52 -5.82 -5.27
C ILE A 85 0.41 -4.92 -4.05
N VAL A 86 1.53 -4.65 -3.38
CA VAL A 86 1.59 -3.79 -2.20
C VAL A 86 2.22 -2.45 -2.61
N THR A 87 1.58 -1.35 -2.23
CA THR A 87 2.10 -0.01 -2.53
C THR A 87 2.02 0.91 -1.33
N GLY A 88 2.99 1.82 -1.23
CA GLY A 88 3.11 2.82 -0.18
C GLY A 88 3.80 4.05 -0.77
N LEU A 89 3.25 4.55 -1.87
CA LEU A 89 3.74 5.75 -2.55
C LEU A 89 3.30 7.00 -1.78
N THR A 90 4.19 7.97 -1.73
CA THR A 90 3.87 9.32 -1.26
C THR A 90 4.80 10.27 -1.99
N SER A 91 4.25 11.40 -2.40
CA SER A 91 5.04 12.48 -2.96
C SER A 91 5.93 13.11 -1.88
N LEU A 92 7.04 13.73 -2.29
CA LEU A 92 7.86 14.48 -1.34
C LEU A 92 7.15 15.80 -1.00
N PRO A 93 7.13 16.22 0.28
CA PRO A 93 6.58 17.50 0.64
C PRO A 93 7.45 18.64 0.08
N ASP A 94 6.79 19.72 -0.31
CA ASP A 94 7.40 21.01 -0.57
C ASP A 94 6.91 22.02 0.48
N PHE A 95 7.84 22.76 1.08
CA PHE A 95 7.57 23.61 2.24
C PHE A 95 7.56 25.06 1.81
N HIS A 96 6.53 25.79 2.24
CA HIS A 96 6.29 27.17 1.83
C HIS A 96 6.16 28.07 3.06
N PHE A 97 6.55 29.34 2.90
CA PHE A 97 6.40 30.35 3.94
C PHE A 97 4.94 30.86 4.11
N ASN A 98 3.99 30.33 3.33
CA ASN A 98 2.58 30.70 3.43
C ASN A 98 1.90 29.98 4.61
N PRO A 99 1.45 30.67 5.67
CA PRO A 99 0.86 30.03 6.84
C PRO A 99 -0.50 29.36 6.57
N PHE A 100 -1.19 29.67 5.47
CA PHE A 100 -2.46 29.02 5.11
C PHE A 100 -2.27 27.71 4.32
N ARG A 101 -1.12 27.58 3.65
CA ARG A 101 -0.70 26.41 2.87
C ARG A 101 0.80 26.23 3.01
N PRO A 102 1.27 25.78 4.19
CA PRO A 102 2.70 25.66 4.48
C PRO A 102 3.34 24.45 3.81
N VAL A 103 2.53 23.47 3.39
CA VAL A 103 2.98 22.21 2.79
C VAL A 103 2.14 21.91 1.56
N THR A 104 2.83 21.67 0.45
CA THR A 104 2.30 21.13 -0.81
C THR A 104 3.10 19.89 -1.18
N MET A 105 2.75 19.22 -2.26
CA MET A 105 3.43 18.03 -2.76
C MET A 105 4.17 18.35 -4.06
N GLN A 106 5.42 17.87 -4.21
CA GLN A 106 6.20 18.03 -5.44
C GLN A 106 5.49 17.45 -6.68
N ASP A 107 4.73 16.38 -6.45
CA ASP A 107 3.86 15.73 -7.42
C ASP A 107 2.51 15.43 -6.72
N PRO A 108 1.48 16.27 -6.91
CA PRO A 108 0.22 16.18 -6.16
C PRO A 108 -0.74 15.11 -6.68
N THR A 109 -0.44 14.42 -7.78
CA THR A 109 -1.31 13.36 -8.34
C THR A 109 -0.60 12.01 -8.45
N LEU A 110 0.56 11.87 -7.79
CA LEU A 110 1.43 10.70 -7.90
C LEU A 110 0.70 9.41 -7.58
N ILE A 111 -0.07 9.38 -6.50
CA ILE A 111 -0.67 8.17 -5.96
C ILE A 111 -1.86 7.75 -6.85
N GLY A 112 -2.77 8.66 -7.15
CA GLY A 112 -3.95 8.42 -7.99
C GLY A 112 -3.59 8.03 -9.43
N ASP A 113 -2.64 8.74 -10.05
CA ASP A 113 -2.22 8.44 -11.41
C ASP A 113 -1.43 7.13 -11.49
N SER A 114 -0.59 6.84 -10.48
CA SER A 114 0.12 5.55 -10.42
C SER A 114 -0.86 4.38 -10.29
N ALA A 115 -1.92 4.53 -9.49
CA ALA A 115 -2.96 3.50 -9.37
C ALA A 115 -3.70 3.30 -10.71
N SER A 116 -4.05 4.38 -11.39
CA SER A 116 -4.66 4.33 -12.74
C SER A 116 -3.76 3.59 -13.75
N LEU A 117 -2.45 3.86 -13.72
CA LEU A 117 -1.49 3.18 -14.58
C LEU A 117 -1.31 1.70 -14.23
N VAL A 118 -1.35 1.33 -12.95
CA VAL A 118 -1.33 -0.08 -12.52
C VAL A 118 -2.53 -0.83 -13.09
N LEU A 119 -3.73 -0.27 -12.96
CA LEU A 119 -4.95 -0.86 -13.50
C LEU A 119 -4.85 -1.00 -15.02
N ARG A 120 -4.41 0.05 -15.72
CA ARG A 120 -4.16 0.01 -17.16
C ARG A 120 -3.17 -1.09 -17.55
N ALA A 121 -2.03 -1.18 -16.86
CA ALA A 121 -1.04 -2.21 -17.11
C ALA A 121 -1.60 -3.62 -16.92
N LEU A 122 -2.40 -3.83 -15.87
CA LEU A 122 -3.05 -5.11 -15.60
C LEU A 122 -4.07 -5.47 -16.68
N HIS A 123 -4.90 -4.54 -17.12
CA HIS A 123 -5.86 -4.76 -18.21
C HIS A 123 -5.15 -5.11 -19.52
N GLU A 124 -4.12 -4.34 -19.91
CA GLU A 124 -3.33 -4.64 -21.12
C GLU A 124 -2.67 -6.03 -21.03
N LEU A 125 -2.08 -6.39 -19.89
CA LEU A 125 -1.45 -7.71 -19.71
C LEU A 125 -2.48 -8.85 -19.66
N LYS A 126 -3.69 -8.60 -19.16
CA LYS A 126 -4.80 -9.56 -19.17
C LYS A 126 -5.26 -9.82 -20.60
N ASP A 127 -5.43 -8.77 -21.39
CA ASP A 127 -5.83 -8.85 -22.80
C ASP A 127 -4.74 -9.52 -23.67
N GLU A 128 -3.46 -9.32 -23.34
CA GLU A 128 -2.32 -10.02 -23.94
C GLU A 128 -2.24 -11.51 -23.53
N GLY A 129 -3.06 -11.98 -22.58
CA GLY A 129 -2.97 -13.34 -22.02
C GLY A 129 -1.70 -13.57 -21.19
N ALA A 130 -1.01 -12.51 -20.76
CA ALA A 130 0.23 -12.56 -20.01
C ALA A 130 0.02 -12.73 -18.48
N LEU A 131 -1.22 -12.60 -18.01
CA LEU A 131 -1.60 -12.82 -16.61
C LEU A 131 -2.32 -14.16 -16.43
N SER A 132 -1.85 -14.93 -15.44
CA SER A 132 -2.40 -16.21 -15.01
C SER A 132 -3.38 -16.10 -13.83
N SER A 133 -3.33 -14.99 -13.09
CA SER A 133 -4.23 -14.74 -11.97
C SER A 133 -4.43 -13.24 -11.74
N ALA A 134 -5.52 -12.90 -11.07
CA ALA A 134 -5.86 -11.53 -10.70
C ALA A 134 -5.25 -11.20 -9.32
N PRO A 135 -4.27 -10.28 -9.21
CA PRO A 135 -3.65 -9.94 -7.94
C PRO A 135 -4.59 -9.21 -7.00
N LEU A 136 -4.38 -9.37 -5.69
CA LEU A 136 -4.99 -8.51 -4.68
C LEU A 136 -4.19 -7.20 -4.54
N PHE A 137 -4.84 -6.05 -4.67
CA PHE A 137 -4.20 -4.74 -4.52
C PHE A 137 -4.27 -4.26 -3.06
N VAL A 138 -3.12 -3.99 -2.45
CA VAL A 138 -3.01 -3.65 -1.01
C VAL A 138 -2.23 -2.34 -0.86
N PRO A 139 -2.87 -1.18 -1.12
CA PRO A 139 -2.24 0.11 -0.93
C PRO A 139 -2.31 0.52 0.54
N ILE A 140 -1.22 1.10 1.03
CA ILE A 140 -1.20 1.87 2.26
C ILE A 140 -1.85 3.23 1.96
N SER A 141 -2.93 3.51 2.68
CA SER A 141 -3.74 4.72 2.59
C SER A 141 -3.65 5.50 3.92
N SER A 142 -4.42 6.58 4.02
CA SER A 142 -4.45 7.48 5.18
C SER A 142 -5.81 7.47 5.87
N THR A 143 -5.80 7.70 7.18
CA THR A 143 -6.98 8.20 7.89
C THR A 143 -7.28 9.64 7.46
N GLY A 144 -8.51 10.12 7.68
CA GLY A 144 -8.96 11.46 7.30
C GLY A 144 -9.67 11.50 5.95
N ILE A 145 -9.77 10.34 5.30
CA ILE A 145 -10.45 10.17 4.01
C ILE A 145 -11.88 9.67 4.22
N SER A 146 -12.13 8.90 5.28
CA SER A 146 -13.43 8.26 5.49
C SER A 146 -14.54 9.26 5.83
N VAL A 147 -15.75 8.98 5.36
CA VAL A 147 -16.97 9.67 5.83
C VAL A 147 -17.21 9.45 7.32
N GLN A 148 -16.93 8.24 7.82
CA GLN A 148 -16.96 7.95 9.25
C GLN A 148 -15.68 8.48 9.91
N ARG A 149 -15.79 8.96 11.15
CA ARG A 149 -14.64 9.52 11.87
C ARG A 149 -13.58 8.44 12.12
N ASP A 150 -12.46 8.52 11.41
CA ASP A 150 -11.29 7.63 11.51
C ASP A 150 -10.08 8.31 12.18
N LEU A 151 -10.21 9.58 12.60
CA LEU A 151 -9.20 10.34 13.35
C LEU A 151 -9.72 10.84 14.71
N PRO A 152 -8.83 11.03 15.70
CA PRO A 152 -9.12 11.84 16.87
C PRO A 152 -9.51 13.27 16.44
N LEU A 153 -10.55 13.84 17.04
CA LEU A 153 -11.09 15.15 16.63
C LEU A 153 -10.03 16.25 16.67
N ILE A 154 -9.11 16.19 17.64
CA ILE A 154 -8.02 17.17 17.78
C ILE A 154 -7.00 17.11 16.64
N MET A 155 -6.90 15.99 15.92
CA MET A 155 -6.00 15.83 14.78
C MET A 155 -6.60 16.39 13.48
N ARG A 156 -7.91 16.61 13.42
CA ARG A 156 -8.59 17.04 12.21
C ARG A 156 -8.09 18.40 11.69
N PRO A 157 -7.95 19.45 12.52
CA PRO A 157 -7.40 20.72 12.06
C PRO A 157 -5.98 20.58 11.51
N LEU A 158 -5.14 19.75 12.14
CA LEU A 158 -3.78 19.49 11.67
C LEU A 158 -3.77 18.81 10.29
N TYR A 159 -4.62 17.80 10.08
CA TYR A 159 -4.72 17.09 8.80
C TYR A 159 -5.25 18.00 7.68
N ASP A 160 -6.30 18.77 7.94
CA ASP A 160 -6.89 19.69 6.96
C ASP A 160 -5.94 20.85 6.58
N TRP A 161 -5.07 21.24 7.52
CA TRP A 161 -4.08 22.29 7.32
C TRP A 161 -2.80 21.80 6.62
N LEU A 162 -2.28 20.63 7.02
CA LEU A 162 -0.96 20.15 6.61
C LEU A 162 -1.01 19.18 5.42
N LEU A 163 -2.07 18.38 5.30
CA LEU A 163 -2.12 17.24 4.39
C LEU A 163 -3.23 17.30 3.30
N PRO A 164 -3.80 18.45 2.91
CA PRO A 164 -4.95 18.46 2.00
C PRO A 164 -4.63 17.81 0.64
N GLU A 165 -3.47 18.10 0.05
CA GLU A 165 -3.07 17.53 -1.25
C GLU A 165 -2.79 16.03 -1.16
N ALA A 166 -2.07 15.58 -0.14
CA ALA A 166 -1.78 14.16 0.07
C ALA A 166 -3.07 13.34 0.34
N ILE A 167 -4.02 13.90 1.09
CA ILE A 167 -5.33 13.28 1.34
C ILE A 167 -6.15 13.20 0.06
N ALA A 168 -6.15 14.26 -0.77
CA ALA A 168 -6.86 14.27 -2.04
C ALA A 168 -6.32 13.19 -3.00
N ASP A 169 -5.00 13.14 -3.19
CA ASP A 169 -4.35 12.16 -4.08
C ASP A 169 -4.56 10.70 -3.61
N THR A 170 -4.49 10.47 -2.29
CA THR A 170 -4.78 9.15 -1.71
C THR A 170 -6.25 8.76 -1.89
N LYS A 171 -7.18 9.71 -1.75
CA LYS A 171 -8.61 9.48 -1.98
C LYS A 171 -8.91 9.17 -3.45
N ASP A 172 -8.21 9.82 -4.37
CA ASP A 172 -8.34 9.56 -5.81
C ASP A 172 -7.88 8.13 -6.14
N MET A 173 -6.77 7.67 -5.55
CA MET A 173 -6.34 6.27 -5.65
C MET A 173 -7.41 5.29 -5.15
N GLU A 174 -7.95 5.48 -3.94
CA GLU A 174 -8.98 4.58 -3.41
C GLU A 174 -10.22 4.56 -4.31
N THR A 175 -10.61 5.73 -4.83
CA THR A 175 -11.77 5.89 -5.71
C THR A 175 -11.59 5.18 -7.05
N VAL A 176 -10.44 5.36 -7.70
CA VAL A 176 -10.14 4.74 -9.00
C VAL A 176 -10.09 3.22 -8.87
N VAL A 177 -9.42 2.70 -7.84
CA VAL A 177 -9.31 1.26 -7.60
C VAL A 177 -10.66 0.64 -7.24
N SER A 178 -11.42 1.26 -6.33
CA SER A 178 -12.74 0.74 -5.96
C SER A 178 -13.68 0.73 -7.18
N LYS A 179 -13.73 1.80 -7.97
CA LYS A 179 -14.57 1.86 -9.19
C LYS A 179 -14.22 0.77 -10.20
N ASP A 180 -12.93 0.51 -10.44
CA ASP A 180 -12.51 -0.54 -11.36
C ASP A 180 -12.95 -1.93 -10.87
N VAL A 181 -12.75 -2.23 -9.58
CA VAL A 181 -13.16 -3.48 -8.95
C VAL A 181 -14.69 -3.66 -8.97
N LEU A 182 -15.45 -2.63 -8.61
CA LEU A 182 -16.91 -2.66 -8.64
C LEU A 182 -17.50 -2.72 -10.05
N GLY A 183 -16.75 -2.28 -11.07
CA GLY A 183 -17.16 -2.34 -12.47
C GLY A 183 -17.29 -3.76 -13.04
N GLY A 184 -16.90 -4.81 -12.28
CA GLY A 184 -17.13 -6.22 -12.60
C GLY A 184 -16.22 -6.80 -13.69
N LYS A 185 -15.38 -5.97 -14.33
CA LYS A 185 -14.41 -6.38 -15.36
C LYS A 185 -12.95 -6.21 -14.95
N SER A 186 -12.70 -5.89 -13.68
CA SER A 186 -11.37 -5.62 -13.15
C SER A 186 -10.36 -6.72 -13.49
N ALA A 187 -9.10 -6.31 -13.67
CA ALA A 187 -7.97 -7.21 -13.74
C ALA A 187 -7.41 -7.54 -12.33
N LEU A 188 -7.96 -6.93 -11.27
CA LEU A 188 -7.66 -7.25 -9.87
C LEU A 188 -8.59 -8.33 -9.32
N GLY A 189 -8.06 -9.09 -8.36
CA GLY A 189 -8.84 -10.01 -7.53
C GLY A 189 -9.60 -9.32 -6.39
N GLY A 190 -9.46 -8.00 -6.28
CA GLY A 190 -10.02 -7.15 -5.23
C GLY A 190 -8.99 -6.18 -4.68
N TYR A 191 -9.34 -5.51 -3.58
CA TYR A 191 -8.45 -4.60 -2.87
C TYR A 191 -8.52 -4.78 -1.35
N VAL A 192 -7.51 -4.30 -0.62
CA VAL A 192 -7.55 -4.05 0.82
C VAL A 192 -6.90 -2.70 1.07
N PHE A 193 -7.70 -1.67 1.34
CA PHE A 193 -7.16 -0.34 1.64
C PHE A 193 -6.75 -0.28 3.09
N VAL A 194 -5.46 -0.08 3.36
CA VAL A 194 -4.93 -0.05 4.72
C VAL A 194 -4.75 1.41 5.14
N ARG A 195 -5.78 1.99 5.74
CA ARG A 195 -5.81 3.39 6.22
C ARG A 195 -5.06 3.50 7.54
N THR A 196 -4.09 4.39 7.59
CA THR A 196 -3.23 4.55 8.76
C THR A 196 -3.20 6.00 9.23
N PRO A 197 -3.12 6.25 10.56
CA PRO A 197 -2.81 7.56 11.09
C PRO A 197 -1.29 7.81 10.93
N LEU A 198 -0.75 8.77 11.67
CA LEU A 198 0.66 9.14 11.56
C LEU A 198 1.60 7.93 11.76
N LEU A 199 2.41 7.65 10.74
CA LEU A 199 3.38 6.56 10.75
C LEU A 199 4.63 6.95 11.54
N THR A 200 4.92 6.18 12.59
CA THR A 200 6.10 6.39 13.44
C THR A 200 7.23 5.42 13.09
N GLY A 201 8.47 5.84 13.37
CA GLY A 201 9.66 4.99 13.26
C GLY A 201 10.05 4.28 14.56
N ASN A 202 9.21 4.39 15.59
CA ASN A 202 9.43 3.73 16.88
C ASN A 202 9.32 2.20 16.72
N PRO A 203 9.91 1.42 17.64
CA PRO A 203 9.67 -0.02 17.71
C PRO A 203 8.17 -0.35 17.73
N GLY A 204 7.84 -1.50 17.17
CA GLY A 204 6.51 -2.09 17.26
C GLY A 204 6.07 -2.27 18.72
N LYS A 205 4.77 -2.10 18.96
CA LYS A 205 4.15 -2.37 20.26
C LYS A 205 3.53 -3.77 20.32
N GLY A 206 3.61 -4.54 19.23
CA GLY A 206 2.97 -5.84 19.08
C GLY A 206 1.56 -5.72 18.50
N LEU A 207 1.15 -6.73 17.71
CA LEU A 207 -0.16 -6.76 17.05
C LEU A 207 -1.33 -6.72 18.06
N GLU A 208 -1.14 -7.19 19.29
CA GLU A 208 -2.13 -7.13 20.36
C GLU A 208 -2.45 -5.70 20.83
N LYS A 209 -1.60 -4.73 20.49
CA LYS A 209 -1.82 -3.31 20.74
C LYS A 209 -2.40 -2.57 19.54
N VAL A 210 -2.45 -3.21 18.37
CA VAL A 210 -3.02 -2.63 17.16
C VAL A 210 -4.53 -2.78 17.21
N ARG A 211 -5.24 -1.65 17.29
CA ARG A 211 -6.69 -1.63 17.12
C ARG A 211 -7.00 -1.68 15.63
N VAL A 212 -7.90 -2.60 15.27
CA VAL A 212 -8.32 -2.85 13.90
C VAL A 212 -9.81 -2.51 13.79
N GLY A 213 -10.15 -1.67 12.84
CA GLY A 213 -11.53 -1.38 12.47
C GLY A 213 -11.66 -1.40 10.95
N TRP A 214 -12.86 -1.52 10.42
CA TRP A 214 -13.04 -1.47 8.99
C TRP A 214 -14.41 -0.93 8.58
N VAL A 215 -14.42 -0.38 7.38
CA VAL A 215 -15.61 0.06 6.66
C VAL A 215 -15.51 -0.41 5.21
N ARG A 216 -16.62 -0.35 4.47
CA ARG A 216 -16.57 -0.44 3.00
C ARG A 216 -16.10 0.89 2.42
N HIS A 217 -15.59 0.87 1.20
CA HIS A 217 -15.27 2.12 0.51
C HIS A 217 -16.57 2.89 0.24
N ASP A 218 -16.52 4.22 0.25
CA ASP A 218 -17.74 5.04 0.18
C ASP A 218 -18.50 4.86 -1.15
N SER A 219 -17.84 4.33 -2.19
CA SER A 219 -18.47 3.96 -3.47
C SER A 219 -19.11 2.57 -3.51
N ASP A 220 -18.91 1.72 -2.49
CA ASP A 220 -19.38 0.32 -2.49
C ASP A 220 -20.90 0.18 -2.20
N GLY A 221 -21.63 1.27 -1.94
CA GLY A 221 -23.08 1.25 -1.75
C GLY A 221 -23.56 0.59 -0.43
N GLN A 222 -24.80 0.04 -0.42
CA GLN A 222 -25.44 -0.57 0.75
C GLN A 222 -24.98 -2.02 0.98
N GLY A 223 -23.69 -2.21 1.25
CA GLY A 223 -23.12 -3.50 1.66
C GLY A 223 -23.17 -3.74 3.18
N GLU A 224 -22.53 -4.83 3.60
CA GLU A 224 -22.27 -5.13 5.03
C GLU A 224 -21.63 -3.91 5.71
N LYS A 225 -22.26 -3.45 6.80
CA LYS A 225 -21.72 -2.37 7.62
C LYS A 225 -20.65 -2.96 8.54
N GLY A 226 -19.40 -2.59 8.31
CA GLY A 226 -18.31 -2.93 9.20
C GLY A 226 -18.48 -2.29 10.59
N PRO A 227 -17.67 -2.71 11.58
CA PRO A 227 -17.73 -2.22 12.96
C PRO A 227 -17.36 -0.74 13.10
N GLY A 228 -16.94 -0.08 12.01
CA GLY A 228 -16.44 1.28 11.98
C GLY A 228 -14.91 1.32 12.02
N PRO A 229 -14.31 2.49 11.74
CA PRO A 229 -12.86 2.65 11.75
C PRO A 229 -12.29 2.63 13.18
N ALA A 230 -11.10 2.03 13.35
CA ALA A 230 -10.33 2.20 14.59
C ALA A 230 -9.74 3.60 14.65
N VAL A 231 -10.00 4.34 15.73
CA VAL A 231 -9.56 5.73 15.85
C VAL A 231 -8.37 5.85 16.79
N GLY A 232 -7.22 6.26 16.28
CA GLY A 232 -6.01 6.51 17.09
C GLY A 232 -5.05 7.50 16.45
N TYR A 233 -3.97 7.81 17.15
CA TYR A 233 -3.07 8.91 16.77
C TYR A 233 -1.92 8.47 15.86
N THR A 234 -1.43 7.25 16.06
CA THR A 234 -0.22 6.76 15.42
C THR A 234 -0.27 5.26 15.24
N ILE A 235 0.59 4.75 14.37
CA ILE A 235 0.98 3.34 14.30
C ILE A 235 2.47 3.27 13.96
N SER A 236 3.19 2.25 14.44
CA SER A 236 4.59 2.04 14.00
C SER A 236 4.60 1.42 12.60
N ARG A 237 5.63 1.74 11.81
CA ARG A 237 5.83 1.09 10.51
C ARG A 237 6.06 -0.41 10.64
N ALA A 238 6.62 -0.85 11.77
CA ALA A 238 6.86 -2.26 12.06
C ALA A 238 5.55 -3.03 12.25
N ASP A 239 4.68 -2.61 13.18
CA ASP A 239 3.39 -3.29 13.42
C ASP A 239 2.46 -3.18 12.21
N LEU A 240 2.48 -2.06 11.48
CA LEU A 240 1.75 -1.92 10.22
C LEU A 240 2.20 -2.99 9.21
N ALA A 241 3.51 -3.15 9.04
CA ALA A 241 4.05 -4.11 8.10
C ALA A 241 3.76 -5.55 8.52
N GLU A 242 3.89 -5.85 9.81
CA GLU A 242 3.56 -7.15 10.40
C GLU A 242 2.08 -7.48 10.21
N TRP A 243 1.17 -6.53 10.49
CA TRP A 243 -0.26 -6.73 10.28
C TRP A 243 -0.58 -7.01 8.81
N ILE A 244 -0.06 -6.22 7.86
CA ILE A 244 -0.28 -6.48 6.43
C ILE A 244 0.22 -7.86 6.04
N PHE A 245 1.38 -8.26 6.55
CA PHE A 245 1.96 -9.56 6.22
C PHE A 245 1.14 -10.73 6.78
N GLU A 246 0.83 -10.73 8.07
CA GLU A 246 0.10 -11.83 8.72
C GLU A 246 -1.37 -11.89 8.23
N GLU A 247 -2.06 -10.76 8.25
CA GLU A 247 -3.51 -10.74 8.01
C GLU A 247 -3.88 -10.74 6.52
N VAL A 248 -3.09 -10.07 5.68
CA VAL A 248 -3.41 -9.94 4.25
C VAL A 248 -2.63 -10.96 3.43
N ILE A 249 -1.32 -11.09 3.64
CA ILE A 249 -0.47 -11.96 2.80
C ILE A 249 -0.57 -13.43 3.22
N GLN A 250 -0.63 -13.75 4.53
CA GLN A 250 -0.77 -15.12 5.04
C GLN A 250 -2.23 -15.60 5.18
N ALA A 251 -3.14 -14.81 5.77
CA ALA A 251 -4.54 -15.21 6.02
C ALA A 251 -5.53 -14.93 4.85
N ARG A 252 -5.13 -14.10 3.88
CA ARG A 252 -5.60 -13.98 2.47
C ARG A 252 -7.05 -13.62 2.15
N ARG A 253 -8.05 -13.68 3.02
CA ARG A 253 -9.47 -13.55 2.57
C ARG A 253 -10.39 -12.63 3.34
N GLU A 254 -10.22 -12.50 4.66
CA GLU A 254 -11.17 -11.74 5.48
C GLU A 254 -11.26 -10.26 5.09
N TRP A 255 -10.16 -9.69 4.60
CA TRP A 255 -10.02 -8.25 4.41
C TRP A 255 -10.39 -7.74 3.01
N ILE A 256 -10.70 -8.64 2.07
CA ILE A 256 -10.96 -8.27 0.67
C ILE A 256 -12.19 -7.37 0.56
N GLY A 257 -12.03 -6.24 -0.12
CA GLY A 257 -13.06 -5.24 -0.34
C GLY A 257 -13.35 -4.38 0.89
N LYS A 258 -12.41 -4.31 1.85
CA LYS A 258 -12.54 -3.48 3.06
C LYS A 258 -11.51 -2.35 3.07
N CYS A 259 -11.90 -1.22 3.63
CA CYS A 259 -11.02 -0.15 4.10
C CYS A 259 -10.72 -0.40 5.58
N VAL A 260 -9.55 -0.95 5.86
CA VAL A 260 -9.11 -1.31 7.21
C VAL A 260 -8.36 -0.14 7.81
N THR A 261 -8.72 0.26 9.03
CA THR A 261 -8.00 1.26 9.80
C THR A 261 -7.20 0.59 10.91
N LEU A 262 -5.91 0.93 11.00
CA LEU A 262 -4.99 0.39 12.00
C LEU A 262 -4.43 1.53 12.84
N ALA A 263 -4.57 1.46 14.16
CA ALA A 263 -4.06 2.51 15.06
C ALA A 263 -3.75 2.00 16.47
N TYR A 264 -2.89 2.72 17.18
CA TYR A 264 -2.77 2.62 18.64
C TYR A 264 -3.82 3.47 19.34
#